data_AF-A0AA41VXR4-F1
#
_entry.id   AF-A0AA41VXR4-F1
#
_cell.length_a   1.000
_cell.length_b   1.000
_cell.length_c   1.000
_cell.angle_alpha   90.00
_cell.angle_beta   90.00
_cell.angle_gamma   90.00
#
_symmetry.space_group_name_H-M   'P 1'
#
loop_
_entity.id
_entity.type
_entity.pdbx_description
1 polymer ?
#
loop_
_entity_poly.entity_id
_entity_poly.type
_entity_poly.pdbx_seq_one_letter_code
_entity_poly.pdbx_strand_id
1 'polypeptide(L)' 'MGLSLNLDVSATSFYQSTNVVDYVMKLLNLRDTNRPLSDVDRIKIKRSLRGVRVELTHRKCNRQKICGITSQPTNQL' A
#
# COMPACT_ATOMS: atom_id res chain seq x y z
N MET A 1 2.87 50.56 4.69
CA MET A 1 3.47 49.31 4.17
C MET A 1 2.47 48.19 4.45
N GLY A 2 1.79 47.67 3.41
CA GLY A 2 0.75 46.64 3.56
C GLY A 2 1.33 45.22 3.47
N LEU A 3 0.75 44.27 4.20
CA LEU A 3 1.12 42.86 4.13
C LEU A 3 0.48 42.20 2.91
N SER A 4 1.22 41.31 2.24
CA SER A 4 0.75 40.52 1.10
C SER A 4 0.90 39.02 1.38
N LEU A 5 -0.08 38.23 0.95
CA LEU A 5 -0.05 36.78 0.98
C LEU A 5 0.26 36.25 -0.42
N ASN A 6 1.33 35.47 -0.55
CA ASN A 6 1.67 34.81 -1.81
C ASN A 6 1.07 33.39 -1.82
N LEU A 7 0.31 33.08 -2.87
CA LEU A 7 -0.34 31.79 -3.09
C LEU A 7 0.02 31.28 -4.48
N ASP A 8 0.35 30.00 -4.57
CA ASP A 8 0.57 29.28 -5.83
C ASP A 8 -0.04 27.87 -5.75
N VAL A 9 -0.35 27.29 -6.90
CA VAL A 9 -0.93 25.95 -7.03
C VAL A 9 0.19 24.91 -7.19
N SER A 10 0.07 23.78 -6.50
CA SER A 10 0.99 22.65 -6.66
C SER A 10 0.23 21.35 -6.88
N ALA A 11 0.87 20.39 -7.54
CA ALA A 11 0.34 19.04 -7.74
C ALA A 11 1.41 18.01 -7.33
N THR A 12 1.00 16.98 -6.61
CA THR A 12 1.87 15.90 -6.14
C THR A 12 1.10 14.59 -6.02
N SER A 13 1.80 13.47 -6.18
CA SER A 13 1.20 12.14 -6.17
C SER A 13 1.05 11.61 -4.74
N PHE A 14 -0.10 11.00 -4.45
CA PHE A 14 -0.35 10.30 -3.19
C PHE A 14 -0.86 8.89 -3.44
N TYR A 15 -0.66 8.01 -2.46
CA TYR A 15 -1.33 6.72 -2.45
C TYR A 15 -2.83 6.92 -2.24
N GLN A 16 -3.62 6.24 -3.06
CA GLN A 16 -5.06 6.16 -2.85
C GLN A 16 -5.36 5.39 -1.56
N SER A 17 -6.29 5.89 -0.74
CA SER A 17 -6.82 5.16 0.41
C SER A 17 -7.70 4.01 -0.08
N THR A 18 -7.13 2.81 -0.19
CA THR A 18 -7.79 1.62 -0.73
C THR A 18 -7.34 0.36 0.04
N ASN A 19 -8.07 -0.74 -0.12
CA ASN A 19 -7.70 -2.00 0.50
C ASN A 19 -6.35 -2.47 -0.07
N VAL A 20 -5.48 -2.98 0.80
CA VAL A 20 -4.16 -3.50 0.40
C VAL A 20 -4.30 -4.62 -0.64
N VAL A 21 -5.34 -5.44 -0.54
CA VAL A 21 -5.61 -6.51 -1.53
C VAL A 21 -5.91 -5.92 -2.91
N ASP A 22 -6.82 -4.94 -2.98
CA ASP A 22 -7.18 -4.27 -4.25
C ASP A 22 -5.98 -3.54 -4.86
N TYR A 23 -5.15 -2.92 -4.01
CA TYR A 23 -3.90 -2.30 -4.44
C TYR A 23 -2.95 -3.33 -5.08
N VAL A 24 -2.77 -4.49 -4.46
CA VAL A 24 -1.92 -5.57 -4.98
C VAL A 24 -2.48 -6.13 -6.28
N MET A 25 -3.80 -6.32 -6.38
CA MET A 25 -4.44 -6.77 -7.63
C MET A 25 -4.19 -5.78 -8.77
N LYS A 26 -4.33 -4.48 -8.52
CA LYS A 26 -3.99 -3.43 -9.50
C LYS A 26 -2.51 -3.42 -9.86
N LEU A 27 -1.62 -3.54 -8.87
CA LEU A 27 -0.16 -3.55 -9.08
C LEU A 27 0.32 -4.71 -9.96
N LEU A 28 -0.32 -5.86 -9.82
CA LEU A 28 0.02 -7.10 -10.51
C LEU A 28 -0.88 -7.38 -11.72
N ASN A 29 -1.87 -6.52 -11.99
CA ASN A 29 -2.91 -6.73 -13.01
C ASN A 29 -3.61 -8.09 -12.86
N LEU A 30 -3.87 -8.52 -11.62
CA LEU A 30 -4.54 -9.78 -11.32
C LEU A 30 -6.06 -9.62 -11.36
N ARG A 31 -6.73 -10.64 -11.90
CA ARG A 31 -8.20 -10.76 -11.87
C ARG A 31 -8.72 -11.74 -10.82
N ASP A 32 -7.85 -12.64 -10.35
CA ASP A 32 -8.18 -13.69 -9.40
C ASP A 32 -7.15 -13.72 -8.26
N THR A 33 -7.65 -13.91 -7.03
CA THR A 33 -6.88 -13.96 -5.78
C THR A 33 -6.66 -15.37 -5.25
N ASN A 34 -7.27 -16.39 -5.84
CA ASN A 34 -7.14 -17.78 -5.38
C ASN A 34 -5.77 -18.40 -5.71
N ARG A 35 -5.01 -17.80 -6.61
CA ARG A 35 -3.67 -18.26 -7.00
C ARG A 35 -2.63 -17.81 -5.96
N PRO A 36 -1.67 -18.68 -5.59
CA PRO A 36 -0.51 -18.26 -4.80
C PRO A 36 0.38 -17.26 -5.57
N LEU A 37 1.01 -16.36 -4.84
CA LEU A 37 1.95 -15.39 -5.39
C LEU A 37 3.26 -16.08 -5.80
N SER A 38 3.80 -15.74 -6.97
CA SER A 38 5.16 -16.14 -7.34
C SER A 38 6.18 -15.36 -6.50
N ASP A 39 7.41 -15.85 -6.41
CA ASP A 39 8.49 -15.13 -5.72
C ASP A 39 8.75 -13.75 -6.36
N VAL A 40 8.59 -13.65 -7.69
CA VAL A 40 8.73 -12.39 -8.44
C VAL A 40 7.63 -11.39 -8.03
N ASP A 41 6.38 -11.85 -7.98
CA ASP A 41 5.24 -11.05 -7.54
C ASP A 41 5.44 -10.57 -6.10
N ARG A 42 5.90 -11.45 -5.21
CA ARG A 42 6.17 -11.13 -3.81
C ARG A 42 7.26 -10.06 -3.67
N ILE A 43 8.34 -10.12 -4.44
CA ILE A 43 9.39 -9.10 -4.44
C ILE A 43 8.84 -7.75 -4.93
N LYS A 44 7.99 -7.75 -5.97
CA LYS A 44 7.35 -6.54 -6.49
C LYS A 44 6.42 -5.90 -5.45
N ILE A 45 5.58 -6.69 -4.80
CA ILE A 45 4.71 -6.23 -3.70
C ILE A 45 5.56 -5.66 -2.55
N LYS A 46 6.58 -6.40 -2.12
CA LYS A 46 7.48 -5.99 -1.03
C LYS A 46 8.12 -4.64 -1.32
N ARG A 47 8.59 -4.39 -2.56
CA ARG A 47 9.15 -3.09 -2.96
C ARG A 47 8.11 -1.98 -2.95
N SER A 48 6.92 -2.24 -3.47
CA SER A 48 5.85 -1.25 -3.61
C SER A 48 5.23 -0.80 -2.29
N LEU A 49 5.11 -1.72 -1.33
CA LEU A 49 4.49 -1.47 -0.03
C LEU A 49 5.48 -1.12 1.07
N ARG A 50 6.80 -1.22 0.84
CA ARG A 50 7.79 -0.94 1.87
C ARG A 50 7.65 0.47 2.39
N GLY A 51 7.36 0.60 3.67
CA GLY A 51 7.23 1.87 4.35
C GLY A 51 5.88 2.56 4.21
N VAL A 52 4.93 1.97 3.48
CA VAL A 52 3.53 2.41 3.46
C VAL A 52 2.92 2.16 4.83
N ARG A 53 2.13 3.13 5.32
CA ARG A 53 1.33 2.99 6.54
C ARG A 53 -0.05 2.45 6.19
N VAL A 54 -0.47 1.40 6.88
CA VAL A 54 -1.77 0.76 6.70
C VAL A 54 -2.55 0.73 8.01
N GLU A 55 -3.87 0.65 7.91
CA GLU A 55 -4.77 0.44 9.03
C GLU A 55 -5.43 -0.92 8.95
N LEU A 56 -5.73 -1.48 10.13
CA LEU A 56 -6.46 -2.74 10.24
C LEU A 56 -7.96 -2.42 10.26
N THR A 57 -8.73 -3.16 9.47
CA THR A 57 -10.19 -2.97 9.38
C THR A 57 -10.98 -3.82 10.37
N HIS A 58 -10.42 -4.95 10.83
CA HIS A 58 -11.09 -5.86 11.76
C HIS A 58 -11.10 -5.36 13.22
N ARG A 59 -10.24 -4.40 13.58
CA ARG A 59 -10.17 -3.81 14.92
C ARG A 59 -9.66 -2.37 14.82
N LYS A 60 -10.16 -1.48 15.68
CA LYS A 60 -9.58 -0.13 15.86
C LYS A 60 -8.16 -0.25 16.43
N CYS A 61 -7.17 0.06 15.61
CA CYS A 61 -5.76 0.07 15.96
C CYS A 61 -5.06 1.27 15.29
N ASN A 62 -3.92 1.67 15.84
CA ASN A 62 -3.06 2.66 15.21
C ASN A 62 -2.53 2.15 13.87
N ARG A 63 -2.28 3.07 12.94
CA ARG A 63 -1.67 2.75 11.65
C ARG A 63 -0.28 2.15 11.84
N GLN A 64 -0.02 1.04 11.18
CA GLN A 64 1.26 0.34 11.22
C GLN A 64 2.01 0.48 9.90
N LYS A 65 3.33 0.54 9.98
CA LYS A 65 4.21 0.64 8.80
C LYS A 65 4.55 -0.76 8.31
N ILE A 66 4.40 -1.02 7.02
CA ILE A 66 4.81 -2.29 6.42
C ILE A 66 6.35 -2.35 6.34
N CYS A 67 6.94 -3.34 7.01
CA CYS A 67 8.39 -3.59 6.98
C CYS A 67 8.78 -4.66 5.96
N GLY A 68 7.89 -5.62 5.68
CA GLY A 68 8.14 -6.72 4.77
C GLY A 68 6.89 -7.52 4.47
N ILE A 69 7.03 -8.49 3.57
CA ILE A 69 5.99 -9.45 3.18
C ILE A 69 6.54 -10.84 3.50
N THR A 70 5.75 -11.68 4.17
CA THR A 70 6.13 -13.06 4.53
C THR A 70 6.29 -13.92 3.27
N SER A 71 7.17 -14.92 3.33
CA SER A 71 7.35 -15.85 2.22
C SER A 71 6.26 -16.92 2.17
N GLN A 72 5.70 -17.29 3.32
CA GLN A 72 4.67 -18.29 3.47
C GLN A 72 3.27 -17.67 3.41
N PRO A 73 2.28 -18.39 2.83
CA PRO A 73 0.87 -18.01 2.88
C PRO A 73 0.30 -18.13 4.30
N THR A 74 -0.79 -17.42 4.57
CA THR A 74 -1.38 -17.31 5.92
C THR A 74 -1.76 -18.66 6.55
N ASN A 75 -2.11 -19.67 5.75
CA ASN A 75 -2.46 -21.01 6.24
C ASN A 75 -1.25 -21.88 6.61
N GLN A 76 -0.03 -21.39 6.37
CA GLN A 76 1.24 -22.06 6.67
C GLN A 76 2.15 -21.22 7.58
N LEU A 77 1.62 -20.11 8.13
CA LEU A 77 2.25 -19.33 9.19
C LEU A 77 1.95 -19.97 10.54
#